data_AF-A0A2N0P0S0-F1
#
_entry.id   AF-A0A2N0P0S0-F1
#
_cell.length_a   1.000
_cell.length_b   1.000
_cell.length_c   1.000
_cell.angle_alpha   90.00
_cell.angle_beta   90.00
_cell.angle_gamma   90.00
#
_symmetry.space_group_name_H-M   'P 1'
#
loop_
_entity.id
_entity.type
_entity.pdbx_description
1 polymer ?
#
loop_
_entity_poly.entity_id
_entity_poly.type
_entity_poly.pdbx_seq_one_letter_code
_entity_poly.pdbx_strand_id
1 'polypeptide(L)'
;WIWDDGAQEWTRAGPMNVALKRLDNSQNISNICDGKRLEIPDDTPNFYSELMQQCWDNDPEKRPTASYLNEKFGEWIILICDDPNPSKISDENSVAEEKR
;
A
#
# COMPACT_ATOMS: atom_id res chain seq x y z
N TRP A 1 -3.25 12.36 -8.88
CA TRP A 1 -4.60 12.58 -9.43
C TRP A 1 -4.72 14.05 -9.80
N ILE A 2 -5.29 14.37 -10.96
CA ILE A 2 -5.47 15.73 -11.45
C ILE A 2 -6.97 15.95 -11.61
N TRP A 3 -7.46 17.07 -11.07
CA TRP A 3 -8.84 17.48 -11.26
C TRP A 3 -9.01 18.03 -12.67
N ASP A 4 -9.92 17.43 -13.45
CA ASP A 4 -10.31 17.94 -14.76
C ASP A 4 -11.53 18.86 -14.59
N ASP A 5 -11.31 20.16 -14.75
CA ASP A 5 -12.36 21.16 -14.63
C ASP A 5 -13.46 21.05 -15.70
N GLY A 6 -13.15 20.47 -16.87
CA GLY A 6 -14.09 20.32 -17.98
C GLY A 6 -15.01 19.12 -17.81
N ALA A 7 -14.49 18.01 -17.28
CA ALA A 7 -15.26 16.81 -16.97
C ALA A 7 -15.89 16.86 -15.57
N GLN A 8 -15.43 17.76 -14.68
CA GLN A 8 -15.75 17.75 -13.26
C GLN A 8 -15.41 16.40 -12.61
N GLU A 9 -14.28 15.81 -13.01
CA GLU A 9 -13.85 14.48 -12.58
C GLU A 9 -12.36 14.46 -12.19
N TRP A 10 -12.03 13.64 -11.19
CA TRP A 10 -10.64 13.33 -10.86
C TRP A 10 -10.09 12.31 -11.85
N THR A 11 -9.08 12.71 -12.64
CA THR A 11 -8.37 11.81 -13.54
C THR A 11 -7.02 11.41 -12.94
N ARG A 12 -6.60 10.16 -13.12
CA ARG A 12 -5.24 9.75 -12.74
C ARG A 12 -4.29 10.14 -13.87
N ALA A 13 -3.42 11.11 -13.63
CA ALA A 13 -2.28 11.38 -14.49
C ALA A 13 -1.07 10.52 -14.06
N GLY A 14 -0.30 10.05 -15.04
CA GLY A 14 0.91 9.24 -14.82
C GLY A 14 0.72 7.74 -15.12
N PRO A 15 1.83 7.00 -15.34
CA PRO A 15 1.78 5.57 -15.62
C PRO A 15 1.19 4.80 -14.43
N MET A 16 0.28 3.87 -14.72
CA MET A 16 -0.21 2.93 -13.71
C MET A 16 0.87 1.86 -13.49
N ASN A 17 1.70 2.07 -12.47
CA ASN A 17 2.66 1.07 -12.02
C ASN A 17 1.91 0.00 -11.23
N VAL A 18 1.31 -0.97 -11.94
CA VAL A 18 0.80 -2.19 -11.31
C VAL A 18 1.98 -3.04 -10.89
N ALA A 19 2.13 -3.27 -9.57
CA ALA A 19 3.13 -4.21 -9.04
C ALA A 19 2.97 -5.62 -9.65
N LEU A 20 1.75 -5.95 -10.08
CA LEU A 20 1.43 -7.17 -10.80
C LEU A 20 1.53 -6.94 -12.32
N LYS A 21 2.72 -7.18 -12.88
CA LYS A 21 2.83 -7.48 -14.33
C LYS A 21 1.95 -8.71 -14.61
N ARG A 22 1.27 -8.73 -15.78
CA ARG A 22 0.41 -9.85 -16.23
C ARG A 22 1.11 -11.17 -15.94
N LEU A 23 0.53 -11.95 -15.03
CA LEU A 23 1.11 -13.16 -14.51
C LEU A 23 0.93 -14.29 -15.53
N ASP A 24 2.02 -14.87 -16.01
CA ASP A 24 1.97 -16.22 -16.59
C ASP A 24 1.81 -17.22 -15.44
N ASN A 25 0.59 -17.74 -15.28
CA ASN A 25 0.10 -18.42 -14.06
C ASN A 25 0.97 -19.58 -13.54
N SER A 26 1.73 -20.28 -14.39
CA SER A 26 2.44 -21.51 -14.00
C SER A 26 3.77 -21.26 -13.28
N GLN A 27 4.64 -20.38 -13.80
CA GLN A 27 5.95 -20.12 -13.18
C GLN A 27 5.85 -19.27 -11.91
N ASN A 28 4.71 -18.61 -11.69
CA ASN A 28 4.53 -17.71 -10.57
C ASN A 28 4.15 -18.44 -9.27
N ILE A 29 3.39 -19.54 -9.36
CA ILE A 29 2.94 -20.30 -8.18
C ILE A 29 4.14 -20.90 -7.42
N SER A 30 5.11 -21.51 -8.14
CA SER A 30 6.30 -22.07 -7.50
C SER A 30 7.11 -21.01 -6.77
N ASN A 31 7.32 -19.85 -7.40
CA ASN A 31 8.02 -18.73 -6.79
C ASN A 31 7.36 -18.24 -5.48
N ILE A 32 6.02 -18.19 -5.44
CA ILE A 32 5.28 -17.82 -4.22
C ILE A 32 5.46 -18.87 -3.12
N CYS A 33 5.37 -20.16 -3.48
CA CYS A 33 5.62 -21.29 -2.55
C CYS A 33 7.06 -21.29 -2.03
N ASP A 34 8.02 -20.87 -2.85
CA ASP A 34 9.43 -20.68 -2.47
C ASP A 34 9.66 -19.41 -1.64
N GLY A 35 8.60 -18.69 -1.27
CA GLY A 35 8.67 -17.51 -0.42
C GLY A 35 9.03 -16.22 -1.15
N LYS A 36 9.15 -16.21 -2.49
CA LYS A 36 9.38 -14.96 -3.23
C LYS A 36 8.16 -14.05 -3.11
N ARG A 37 8.40 -12.75 -2.98
CA ARG A 37 7.38 -11.69 -2.87
C ARG A 37 7.67 -10.59 -3.87
N LEU A 38 6.68 -9.73 -4.08
CA LEU A 38 6.83 -8.54 -4.90
C LEU A 38 7.86 -7.60 -4.26
N GLU A 39 8.64 -6.94 -5.11
CA GLU A 39 9.48 -5.83 -4.68
C GLU A 39 8.58 -4.67 -4.24
N ILE A 40 8.89 -4.08 -3.09
CA ILE A 40 8.14 -2.94 -2.55
C ILE A 40 8.79 -1.67 -3.12
N PRO A 41 8.02 -0.80 -3.79
CA PRO A 41 8.53 0.47 -4.30
C PRO A 41 9.08 1.39 -3.20
N ASP A 42 10.16 2.12 -3.48
CA ASP A 42 10.84 3.02 -2.53
C ASP A 42 9.99 4.23 -2.08
N ASP A 43 8.93 4.54 -2.82
CA ASP A 43 7.92 5.56 -2.50
C ASP A 43 6.78 5.01 -1.62
N THR A 44 6.84 3.74 -1.20
CA THR A 44 5.87 3.17 -0.26
C THR A 44 6.20 3.58 1.17
N PRO A 45 5.27 4.19 1.94
CA PRO A 45 5.50 4.48 3.36
C PRO A 45 5.86 3.21 4.15
N ASN A 46 6.78 3.33 5.13
CA ASN A 46 7.25 2.18 5.90
C ASN A 46 6.13 1.44 6.63
N PHE A 47 5.21 2.18 7.25
CA PHE A 47 4.08 1.56 7.95
C PHE A 47 3.18 0.73 7.02
N TYR A 48 3.06 1.11 5.74
CA TYR A 48 2.35 0.31 4.72
C TYR A 48 3.17 -0.89 4.29
N SER A 49 4.48 -0.73 4.05
CA SER A 49 5.35 -1.82 3.59
C SER A 49 5.49 -2.93 4.64
N GLU A 50 5.55 -2.57 5.92
CA GLU A 50 5.53 -3.50 7.05
C GLU A 50 4.21 -4.28 7.12
N LEU A 51 3.08 -3.62 6.91
CA LEU A 51 1.77 -4.30 6.90
C LEU A 51 1.61 -5.23 5.70
N MET A 52 2.05 -4.80 4.51
CA MET A 52 2.10 -5.67 3.32
C MET A 52 2.91 -6.93 3.60
N GLN A 53 4.05 -6.79 4.30
CA GLN A 53 4.88 -7.91 4.72
C GLN A 53 4.18 -8.90 5.64
N GLN A 54 3.40 -8.41 6.61
CA GLN A 54 2.60 -9.26 7.48
C GLN A 54 1.48 -9.99 6.72
N CYS A 55 0.80 -9.31 5.80
CA CYS A 55 -0.29 -9.88 5.01
C CYS A 55 0.10 -11.10 4.17
N TRP A 56 1.36 -11.15 3.71
CA TRP A 56 1.87 -12.24 2.89
C TRP A 56 2.95 -13.08 3.57
N ASP A 57 2.95 -13.15 4.91
CA ASP A 57 3.86 -14.02 5.66
C ASP A 57 3.73 -15.48 5.19
N ASN A 58 4.85 -16.21 5.14
CA ASN A 58 4.86 -17.63 4.80
C ASN A 58 4.13 -18.46 5.85
N ASP A 59 4.18 -18.04 7.10
CA ASP A 59 3.42 -18.60 8.21
C ASP A 59 2.00 -18.00 8.22
N PRO A 60 0.95 -18.79 7.95
CA PRO A 60 -0.43 -18.30 7.94
C PRO A 60 -0.88 -17.74 9.29
N GLU A 61 -0.31 -18.20 10.41
CA GLU A 61 -0.69 -17.76 11.76
C GLU A 61 -0.18 -16.34 12.07
N LYS A 62 0.85 -15.88 11.36
CA LYS A 62 1.38 -14.51 11.49
C LYS A 62 0.63 -13.50 10.65
N ARG A 63 -0.26 -13.95 9.76
CA ARG A 63 -1.03 -13.04 8.91
C ARG A 63 -2.10 -12.32 9.74
N PRO A 64 -2.25 -11.00 9.56
CA PRO A 64 -3.28 -10.25 10.26
C PRO A 64 -4.68 -10.70 9.83
N THR A 65 -5.62 -10.64 10.78
CA THR A 65 -7.03 -10.86 10.48
C THR A 65 -7.63 -9.66 9.75
N ALA A 66 -8.71 -9.88 9.01
CA ALA A 66 -9.44 -8.78 8.37
C ALA A 66 -9.96 -7.74 9.39
N SER A 67 -10.35 -8.17 10.61
CA SER A 67 -10.78 -7.25 11.67
C SER A 67 -9.64 -6.31 12.10
N TYR A 68 -8.46 -6.88 12.34
CA TYR A 68 -7.27 -6.10 12.70
C TYR A 68 -6.91 -5.09 11.60
N LEU A 69 -6.97 -5.51 10.34
CA LEU A 69 -6.72 -4.61 9.21
C LEU A 69 -7.72 -3.45 9.18
N ASN A 70 -9.01 -3.73 9.36
CA ASN A 70 -10.04 -2.71 9.36
C ASN A 70 -9.84 -1.68 10.49
N GLU A 71 -9.50 -2.16 11.70
CA GLU A 71 -9.16 -1.29 12.83
C GLU A 71 -7.92 -0.44 12.53
N LYS A 72 -6.85 -1.04 12.01
CA LYS A 72 -5.61 -0.32 11.67
C LYS A 72 -5.80 0.75 10.61
N PHE A 73 -6.54 0.45 9.55
CA PHE A 73 -6.81 1.45 8.51
C PHE A 73 -7.67 2.60 9.05
N GLY A 74 -8.62 2.33 9.95
CA GLY A 74 -9.37 3.37 10.65
C GLY A 74 -8.47 4.30 11.47
N GLU A 75 -7.55 3.73 12.26
CA GLU A 75 -6.56 4.51 13.03
C GLU A 75 -5.71 5.40 12.11
N TRP A 76 -5.22 4.86 11.00
CA TRP A 76 -4.37 5.62 10.07
C TRP A 76 -5.11 6.74 9.36
N ILE A 77 -6.38 6.53 8.97
CA ILE A 77 -7.20 7.58 8.36
C ILE A 77 -7.32 8.77 9.31
N ILE A 78 -7.59 8.50 10.59
CA ILE A 78 -7.70 9.57 11.61
C ILE A 78 -6.38 10.33 11.72
N LEU A 79 -5.25 9.61 11.84
CA LEU A 79 -3.93 10.21 12.00
C LEU A 79 -3.45 11.01 10.79
N ILE A 80 -3.87 10.62 9.57
CA ILE A 80 -3.43 11.26 8.33
C ILE A 80 -4.33 12.44 7.94
N CYS A 81 -5.64 12.33 8.16
CA CYS A 81 -6.62 13.29 7.63
C CYS A 81 -7.19 14.25 8.68
N ASP A 82 -7.31 13.81 9.93
CA ASP A 82 -8.14 14.49 10.94
C ASP A 82 -7.36 14.97 12.17
N ASP A 83 -6.13 14.51 12.39
CA ASP A 83 -5.31 14.89 13.54
C ASP A 83 -4.61 16.25 13.32
N PRO A 84 -4.92 17.30 14.11
CA PRO A 84 -4.22 18.58 14.02
C PRO A 84 -2.77 18.50 14.54
N ASN A 85 -2.39 17.40 15.20
CA ASN A 85 -1.04 17.17 15.70
C ASN A 85 -0.33 16.12 14.82
N PRO A 86 0.83 16.45 14.23
CA PRO A 86 1.57 15.51 13.40
C PRO A 86 1.98 14.26 14.19
N SER A 87 1.76 13.10 13.57
CA SER A 87 2.18 11.79 14.03
C SER A 87 3.25 11.22 13.09
N LYS A 88 4.00 10.23 13.57
CA LYS A 88 4.99 9.53 12.74
C LYS A 88 4.38 8.97 11.44
N ILE A 89 3.12 8.52 11.48
CA ILE A 89 2.41 7.99 10.32
C ILE A 89 2.07 9.09 9.31
N SER A 90 1.57 10.24 9.77
CA SER A 90 1.27 11.38 8.88
C SER A 90 2.54 11.95 8.26
N ASP A 91 3.64 12.00 9.01
CA ASP A 91 4.93 12.49 8.52
C ASP A 91 5.51 11.56 7.44
N GLU A 92 5.55 10.25 7.72
CA GLU A 92 6.01 9.25 6.76
C GLU A 92 5.14 9.23 5.49
N ASN A 93 3.82 9.37 5.63
CA ASN A 93 2.90 9.43 4.50
C ASN A 93 3.14 10.68 3.64
N SER A 94 3.35 11.83 4.26
CA SER A 94 3.60 13.09 3.54
C SER A 94 4.91 13.04 2.73
N VAL A 95 5.97 12.48 3.31
CA VAL A 95 7.27 12.29 2.64
C VAL A 95 7.16 11.34 1.44
N ALA A 96 6.36 10.28 1.57
CA ALA A 96 6.13 9.32 0.49
C ALA A 96 5.34 9.95 -0.67
N GLU A 97 4.29 10.72 -0.37
CA GLU A 97 3.49 11.40 -1.40
C GLU A 97 4.29 12.50 -2.13
N GLU A 98 5.29 13.13 -1.50
CA GLU A 98 6.19 14.07 -2.19
C GLU A 98 7.08 13.39 -3.25
N LYS A 99 7.35 12.08 -3.11
CA LYS A 99 8.17 11.30 -4.05
C LYS A 99 7.38 10.71 -5.22
N ARG A 100 6.06 10.85 -5.22
CA ARG A 100 5.13 10.17 -6.11
C ARG A 100 4.80 10.96 -7.37
#